data_AF-A0A7V7BYH9-F1
#
_entry.id   AF-A0A7V7BYH9-F1
#
_cell.length_a   1.000
_cell.length_b   1.000
_cell.length_c   1.000
_cell.angle_alpha   90.00
_cell.angle_beta   90.00
_cell.angle_gamma   90.00
#
_symmetry.space_group_name_H-M   'P 1'
#
loop_
_entity.id
_entity.type
_entity.pdbx_description
1 polymer ?
#
loop_
_entity_poly.entity_id
_entity_poly.type
_entity_poly.pdbx_seq_one_letter_code
_entity_poly.pdbx_strand_id
1 'polypeptide(L)' 'DNTVEGFVPTESLDSWGDFYYDEDDLSLKGSKGMVFRLGDVVDVQLVEVDRSANRIYFRLI' A
#
# COMPACT_ATOMS: atom_id res chain seq x y z
N ASP A 1 18.62 -1.57 -11.77
CA ASP A 1 17.22 -1.29 -11.42
C ASP A 1 16.78 -2.14 -10.24
N ASN A 2 16.25 -1.50 -9.20
CA ASN A 2 15.62 -2.19 -8.06
C ASN A 2 14.13 -2.36 -8.39
N THR A 3 13.80 -3.38 -9.18
CA THR A 3 12.42 -3.70 -9.59
C THR A 3 11.82 -4.76 -8.66
N VAL A 4 11.75 -4.45 -7.36
CA VAL A 4 11.15 -5.37 -6.38
C VAL A 4 9.73 -4.96 -6.07
N GLU A 5 8.84 -5.94 -5.99
CA GLU A 5 7.47 -5.74 -5.54
C GLU A 5 7.38 -6.02 -4.03
N GLY A 6 6.46 -5.33 -3.35
CA GLY A 6 6.19 -5.54 -1.94
C GLY A 6 4.79 -5.10 -1.56
N PHE A 7 4.37 -5.56 -0.40
CA PHE A 7 3.03 -5.36 0.13
C PHE A 7 3.02 -4.22 1.14
N VAL A 8 2.03 -3.32 1.01
CA VAL A 8 1.72 -2.31 2.03
C VAL A 8 0.51 -2.80 2.81
N PRO A 9 0.66 -3.19 4.09
CA PRO A 9 -0.48 -3.58 4.92
C PRO A 9 -1.40 -2.39 5.18
N THR A 10 -2.71 -2.61 5.15
CA THR A 10 -3.70 -1.54 5.39
C THR A 10 -3.63 -0.98 6.81
N GLU A 11 -3.14 -1.75 7.76
CA GLU A 11 -2.90 -1.34 9.15
C GLU A 11 -1.83 -0.24 9.25
N SER A 12 -0.94 -0.15 8.26
CA SER A 12 0.02 0.97 8.17
C SER A 12 -0.65 2.29 7.76
N LEU A 13 -1.92 2.24 7.35
CA LEU A 13 -2.69 3.35 6.79
C LEU A 13 -3.73 3.93 7.77
N ASP A 14 -3.83 3.40 8.98
CA ASP A 14 -4.88 3.75 9.98
C ASP A 14 -5.07 5.27 10.18
N SER A 15 -4.00 6.05 10.02
CA SER A 15 -4.05 7.52 10.11
C SER A 15 -5.03 8.15 9.10
N TRP A 16 -5.26 7.50 7.96
CA TRP A 16 -6.13 7.92 6.86
C TRP A 16 -7.57 7.37 6.98
N GLY A 17 -7.88 6.68 8.07
CA GLY A 17 -9.22 6.18 8.40
C GLY A 17 -9.55 4.84 7.73
N ASP A 18 -10.80 4.42 7.85
CA ASP A 18 -11.26 3.15 7.25
C ASP A 18 -11.12 3.19 5.73
N PHE A 19 -10.59 2.10 5.17
CA PHE A 19 -10.44 1.91 3.73
C PHE A 19 -11.49 0.96 3.18
N TYR A 20 -11.94 1.25 1.96
CA TYR A 20 -12.73 0.34 1.14
C TYR A 20 -12.15 0.29 -0.28
N TYR A 21 -12.36 -0.84 -0.94
CA TYR A 21 -11.98 -1.02 -2.33
C TYR A 21 -13.16 -0.68 -3.23
N ASP A 22 -12.93 0.22 -4.19
CA ASP A 22 -13.87 0.61 -5.23
C ASP A 22 -13.52 -0.15 -6.51
N GLU A 23 -14.37 -1.11 -6.88
CA GLU A 23 -14.17 -1.98 -8.04
C GLU A 23 -14.40 -1.27 -9.38
N ASP A 24 -15.26 -0.24 -9.42
CA ASP A 24 -15.57 0.50 -10.64
C ASP A 24 -14.36 1.36 -11.05
N ASP A 25 -13.70 1.97 -10.07
CA ASP A 25 -12.53 2.84 -10.27
C ASP A 25 -11.17 2.12 -10.09
N LEU A 26 -11.17 0.84 -9.72
CA LEU A 26 -9.98 0.05 -9.34
C LEU A 26 -9.09 0.81 -8.34
N SER A 27 -9.70 1.32 -7.27
CA SER A 27 -9.02 2.21 -6.33
C SER A 27 -9.31 1.88 -4.87
N LEU A 28 -8.32 2.10 -4.01
CA LEU A 28 -8.45 1.98 -2.56
C LEU A 28 -8.72 3.36 -1.97
N LYS A 29 -9.92 3.56 -1.40
CA LYS A 29 -10.39 4.87 -0.91
C LYS A 29 -10.46 4.87 0.62
N GLY A 30 -9.78 5.81 1.25
CA GLY A 30 -9.83 6.06 2.68
C GLY A 30 -10.94 7.07 3.02
N SER A 31 -11.63 6.86 4.13
CA SER A 31 -12.73 7.72 4.58
C SER A 31 -12.34 9.20 4.81
N LYS A 32 -11.04 9.49 5.00
CA LYS A 32 -10.51 10.86 5.11
C LYS A 32 -10.07 11.48 3.77
N GLY A 33 -10.45 10.88 2.64
CA GLY A 33 -10.26 11.44 1.30
C GLY A 33 -8.97 11.01 0.59
N MET A 34 -8.20 10.09 1.16
CA MET A 34 -7.04 9.49 0.48
C MET A 34 -7.51 8.49 -0.57
N VAL A 35 -6.88 8.47 -1.74
CA VAL A 35 -7.23 7.56 -2.84
C VAL A 35 -5.94 7.01 -3.44
N PHE A 36 -5.81 5.69 -3.50
CA PHE A 36 -4.71 5.00 -4.17
C PHE A 36 -5.22 4.26 -5.40
N ARG A 37 -4.53 4.40 -6.53
CA ARG A 37 -4.85 3.76 -7.81
C ARG A 37 -3.67 2.98 -8.35
N LEU A 38 -3.96 1.99 -9.18
CA LEU A 38 -2.91 1.29 -9.92
C LEU A 38 -2.18 2.28 -10.84
N GLY A 39 -0.85 2.33 -10.72
CA GLY A 39 0.01 3.23 -11.50
C GLY A 39 0.38 4.54 -10.79
N ASP A 40 -0.18 4.82 -9.61
CA ASP A 40 0.27 5.95 -8.80
C ASP A 40 1.74 5.75 -8.40
N VAL A 41 2.53 6.82 -8.52
CA VAL A 41 3.91 6.86 -8.03
C VAL A 41 3.87 7.27 -6.57
N VAL A 42 4.40 6.43 -5.70
CA VAL A 42 4.41 6.63 -4.25
C VAL A 42 5.81 6.41 -3.68
N ASP A 43 6.12 7.16 -2.62
CA ASP A 43 7.32 6.92 -1.84
C ASP A 43 7.03 5.89 -0.73
N VAL A 44 7.91 4.90 -0.63
CA VAL A 44 7.78 3.81 0.34
C VAL A 44 9.06 3.62 1.14
N GLN A 45 8.89 3.13 2.36
CA GLN A 45 9.99 2.68 3.20
C GLN A 45 9.91 1.17 3.42
N LEU A 46 11.05 0.48 3.25
CA LEU A 46 11.20 -0.94 3.61
C LEU A 46 10.99 -1.14 5.11
N VAL A 47 10.07 -2.03 5.47
CA VAL A 47 9.77 -2.40 6.86
C VAL A 47 10.35 -3.76 7.21
N GLU A 48 10.05 -4.78 6.40
CA GLU A 48 10.43 -6.16 6.68
C GLU A 48 10.65 -6.96 5.39
N VAL A 49 11.53 -7.97 5.45
CA VAL A 49 11.70 -8.99 4.41
C VAL A 49 11.51 -10.37 5.03
N ASP A 50 10.36 -10.99 4.77
CA ASP A 50 10.09 -12.38 5.13
C ASP A 50 10.58 -13.30 4.01
N ARG A 51 11.75 -13.90 4.21
CA ARG A 51 12.35 -14.82 3.25
C ARG A 51 11.67 -16.17 3.20
N SER A 52 10.97 -16.56 4.26
CA SER A 52 10.26 -17.85 4.32
C SER A 52 9.00 -17.81 3.45
N ALA A 53 8.30 -16.67 3.47
CA ALA A 53 7.12 -16.42 2.63
C ALA A 53 7.45 -15.75 1.29
N ASN A 54 8.74 -15.43 1.04
CA ASN A 54 9.20 -14.65 -0.10
C ASN A 54 8.41 -13.33 -0.28
N ARG A 55 8.28 -12.56 0.80
CA ARG A 55 7.46 -11.34 0.85
C ARG A 55 8.24 -10.16 1.42
N ILE A 56 8.09 -9.01 0.77
CA ILE A 56 8.64 -7.73 1.23
C ILE A 56 7.47 -6.88 1.71
N TYR A 57 7.64 -6.23 2.86
CA TYR A 57 6.65 -5.32 3.43
C TYR A 57 7.16 -3.88 3.38
N PHE A 58 6.30 -2.99 2.91
CA PHE A 58 6.53 -1.56 2.81
C PHE A 58 5.54 -0.79 3.69
N ARG A 59 5.90 0.46 4.04
CA ARG A 59 4.97 1.48 4.51
C ARG A 59 5.05 2.70 3.61
N LEU A 60 3.92 3.38 3.43
CA LEU A 60 3.86 4.67 2.73
C LEU A 60 4.47 5.77 3.63
N ILE A 61 5.07 6.77 2.98
CA ILE A 61 5.71 7.94 3.64
C ILE A 61 4.79 9.16 3.54
#